data_AF-A0AAU9X9X2-F1
#
_entry.id   AF-A0AAU9X9X2-F1
#
_cell.length_a   1.000
_cell.length_b   1.000
_cell.length_c   1.000
_cell.angle_alpha   90.00
_cell.angle_beta   90.00
_cell.angle_gamma   90.00
#
_symmetry.space_group_name_H-M   'P 1'
#
loop_
_entity.id
_entity.type
_entity.pdbx_description
1 polymer ?
#
loop_
_entity_poly.entity_id
_entity_poly.type
_entity_poly.pdbx_seq_one_letter_code
_entity_poly.pdbx_strand_id
1 'polypeptide(L)'
;MAWNSSFLILLACLYLMNLAIAKNPCKTEVNVPGMALKGFVFKKVPVSAPHVCDITCERETICQSYNYVIGEKYCELNTRTKEARPENFQPDDLRFYMGRISGRTALGSIPELPALSCQEIKLSEGKDSISKR
;
A
#
# COMPACT_ATOMS: atom_id res chain seq x y z
N MET A 1 -23.03 48.62 -21.14
CA MET A 1 -22.95 47.34 -21.89
C MET A 1 -21.75 46.48 -21.43
N ALA A 2 -21.39 46.47 -20.14
CA ALA A 2 -20.23 45.72 -19.64
C ALA A 2 -20.62 44.49 -18.79
N TRP A 3 -21.87 44.39 -18.32
CA TRP A 3 -22.32 43.29 -17.46
C TRP A 3 -22.47 41.95 -18.18
N ASN A 4 -22.81 41.94 -19.47
CA ASN A 4 -22.92 40.70 -20.26
C ASN A 4 -21.56 40.06 -20.55
N SER A 5 -20.51 40.88 -20.69
CA SER A 5 -19.15 40.38 -20.96
C SER A 5 -18.56 39.70 -19.73
N SER A 6 -18.72 40.31 -18.54
CA SER A 6 -18.24 39.73 -17.29
C SER A 6 -18.93 38.40 -16.95
N PHE A 7 -20.22 38.26 -17.27
CA PHE A 7 -20.98 37.03 -17.04
C PHE A 7 -20.51 35.86 -17.93
N LEU A 8 -20.19 36.17 -19.20
CA LEU A 8 -19.64 35.18 -20.15
C LEU A 8 -18.23 34.75 -19.78
N ILE A 9 -17.40 35.67 -19.26
CA ILE A 9 -16.06 35.35 -18.76
C ILE A 9 -16.15 34.46 -17.52
N LEU A 10 -17.07 34.73 -16.60
CA LEU A 10 -17.32 33.89 -15.42
C LEU A 10 -17.79 32.47 -15.80
N LEU A 11 -18.74 32.35 -16.72
CA LEU A 11 -19.21 31.05 -17.23
C LEU A 11 -18.11 30.26 -17.96
N ALA A 12 -17.28 30.95 -18.76
CA ALA A 12 -16.11 30.35 -19.41
C ALA A 12 -15.05 29.92 -18.40
N CYS A 13 -14.77 30.72 -17.37
CA CYS A 13 -13.89 30.33 -16.28
C CYS A 13 -14.41 29.10 -15.53
N LEU A 14 -15.71 29.06 -15.21
CA LEU A 14 -16.34 27.90 -14.57
C LEU A 14 -16.30 26.63 -15.43
N TYR A 15 -16.38 26.76 -16.76
CA TYR A 15 -16.20 25.64 -17.69
C TYR A 15 -14.72 25.22 -17.86
N LEU A 16 -13.79 26.15 -17.70
CA LEU A 16 -12.33 25.91 -17.74
C LEU A 16 -11.77 25.34 -16.43
N MET A 17 -12.51 25.45 -15.32
CA MET A 17 -12.27 24.67 -14.10
C MET A 17 -12.65 23.20 -14.34
N ASN A 18 -12.02 22.59 -15.34
CA ASN A 18 -12.00 21.15 -15.49
C ASN A 18 -11.45 20.58 -14.20
N LEU A 19 -12.29 19.80 -13.54
CA LEU A 19 -11.94 18.96 -12.40
C LEU A 19 -10.62 18.26 -12.74
N ALA A 20 -9.52 18.70 -12.12
CA ALA A 20 -8.26 17.99 -12.16
C ALA A 20 -8.43 16.72 -11.33
N ILE A 21 -9.20 15.77 -11.85
CA ILE A 21 -9.24 14.41 -11.34
C ILE A 21 -7.83 13.90 -11.57
N ALA A 22 -7.07 13.73 -10.49
CA ALA A 22 -5.83 13.00 -10.54
C ALA A 22 -6.12 11.65 -11.22
N LYS A 23 -5.64 11.48 -12.46
CA LYS A 23 -5.88 10.28 -13.29
C LYS A 23 -5.31 9.01 -12.68
N ASN A 24 -4.46 9.17 -11.67
CA ASN A 24 -3.94 8.06 -10.88
C ASN A 24 -4.77 8.03 -9.60
N PRO A 25 -5.59 6.99 -9.34
CA PRO A 25 -6.07 6.79 -7.99
C PRO A 25 -4.83 6.78 -7.08
N CYS A 26 -4.88 7.54 -5.98
CA CYS A 26 -3.91 7.33 -4.92
C CYS A 26 -3.88 5.81 -4.65
N LYS A 27 -2.69 5.20 -4.50
CA LYS A 27 -2.62 3.81 -4.03
C LYS A 27 -3.31 3.80 -2.67
N THR A 28 -4.60 3.47 -2.67
CA THR A 28 -5.44 3.58 -1.49
C THR A 28 -4.87 2.61 -0.47
N GLU A 29 -4.58 3.12 0.72
CA GLU A 29 -4.12 2.33 1.85
C GLU A 29 -5.01 1.10 1.98
N VAL A 30 -4.43 -0.08 1.81
CA VAL A 30 -5.18 -1.33 1.93
C VAL A 30 -5.15 -1.74 3.39
N ASN A 31 -5.63 -0.87 4.27
CA ASN A 31 -5.98 -1.29 5.62
C ASN A 31 -7.15 -2.26 5.48
N VAL A 32 -6.93 -3.52 5.84
CA VAL A 32 -7.97 -4.55 5.82
C VAL A 32 -8.19 -5.06 7.24
N PRO A 33 -9.22 -4.55 7.94
CA PRO A 33 -9.63 -5.06 9.25
C PRO A 33 -10.04 -6.53 9.18
N GLY A 34 -9.81 -7.27 10.26
CA GLY A 34 -10.24 -8.66 10.40
C GLY A 34 -9.50 -9.63 9.47
N MET A 35 -8.34 -9.22 8.95
CA MET A 35 -7.52 -10.02 8.05
C MET A 35 -6.06 -9.96 8.48
N ALA A 36 -5.34 -11.05 8.23
CA ALA A 36 -3.91 -11.14 8.47
C ALA A 36 -3.21 -11.97 7.40
N LEU A 37 -1.99 -11.57 7.05
CA LEU A 37 -1.09 -12.39 6.26
C LEU A 37 -0.33 -13.33 7.19
N LYS A 38 -0.50 -14.66 7.00
CA LYS A 38 0.11 -15.68 7.85
C LYS A 38 1.35 -16.31 7.20
N GLY A 39 2.31 -16.78 8.00
CA GLY A 39 3.48 -17.52 7.52
C GLY A 39 4.62 -16.68 6.94
N PHE A 40 4.47 -15.35 6.84
CA PHE A 40 5.51 -14.45 6.32
C PHE A 40 6.03 -13.43 7.34
N VAL A 41 5.63 -13.58 8.60
CA VAL A 41 6.08 -12.73 9.71
C VAL A 41 7.55 -13.01 10.01
N PHE A 42 8.41 -11.99 9.89
CA PHE A 42 9.84 -12.11 10.22
C PHE A 42 10.22 -11.36 11.50
N LYS A 43 9.37 -10.43 11.96
CA LYS A 43 9.66 -9.62 13.14
C LYS A 43 8.37 -9.25 13.86
N LYS A 44 8.39 -9.29 15.20
CA LYS A 44 7.33 -8.76 16.07
C LYS A 44 7.85 -7.56 16.83
N VAL A 45 7.10 -6.45 16.82
CA VAL A 45 7.54 -5.18 17.44
C VAL A 45 6.41 -4.60 18.29
N PRO A 46 6.57 -4.48 19.62
CA PRO A 46 5.60 -3.79 20.45
C PRO A 46 5.57 -2.31 20.10
N VAL A 47 4.38 -1.71 20.04
CA VAL A 47 4.20 -0.31 19.65
C VAL A 47 3.17 0.38 20.52
N SER A 48 3.32 1.70 20.66
CA SER A 48 2.34 2.54 21.37
C SER A 48 1.11 2.87 20.53
N ALA A 49 1.23 2.85 19.20
CA ALA A 49 0.16 3.16 18.26
C ALA A 49 0.38 2.46 16.91
N PRO A 50 -0.67 2.22 16.12
CA PRO A 50 -0.54 1.44 14.88
C PRO A 50 0.34 2.08 13.80
N HIS A 51 0.36 3.42 13.67
CA HIS A 51 1.20 4.11 12.68
C HIS A 51 2.71 3.88 12.91
N VAL A 52 3.12 3.45 14.11
CA VAL A 52 4.51 3.10 14.40
C VAL A 52 4.91 1.84 13.64
N CYS A 53 3.96 0.97 13.26
CA CYS A 53 4.21 -0.18 12.39
C CYS A 53 4.67 0.25 11.01
N ASP A 54 4.07 1.30 10.43
CA ASP A 54 4.48 1.83 9.13
C ASP A 54 5.94 2.27 9.18
N ILE A 55 6.29 3.11 10.15
CA ILE A 55 7.66 3.62 10.34
C ILE A 55 8.65 2.47 10.55
N THR A 56 8.27 1.46 11.35
CA THR A 56 9.14 0.33 11.64
C THR A 56 9.33 -0.57 10.41
N CYS A 57 8.26 -0.82 9.65
CA CYS A 57 8.33 -1.55 8.39
C CYS A 57 9.18 -0.80 7.36
N GLU A 58 9.06 0.53 7.29
CA GLU A 58 9.82 1.33 6.33
C GLU A 58 11.33 1.26 6.53
N ARG A 59 11.77 1.12 7.79
CA ARG A 59 13.19 0.96 8.17
C ARG A 59 13.76 -0.42 7.83
N GLU A 60 12.90 -1.40 7.56
CA GLU A 60 13.30 -2.76 7.23
C GLU A 60 13.22 -2.96 5.71
N THR A 61 14.36 -3.14 5.05
CA THR A 61 14.45 -3.29 3.59
C THR A 61 13.59 -4.45 3.05
N ILE A 62 13.46 -5.52 3.84
CA ILE A 62 12.71 -6.72 3.48
C ILE A 62 11.22 -6.63 3.85
N CYS A 63 10.78 -5.59 4.57
CA CYS A 63 9.39 -5.47 4.98
C CYS A 63 8.52 -5.00 3.82
N GLN A 64 7.48 -5.77 3.53
CA GLN A 64 6.56 -5.57 2.42
C GLN A 64 5.13 -5.25 2.88
N SER A 65 4.76 -5.70 4.06
CA SER A 65 3.47 -5.42 4.71
C SER A 65 3.60 -5.70 6.22
N TYR A 66 2.54 -5.47 6.99
CA TYR A 66 2.47 -5.90 8.38
C TYR A 66 1.05 -6.25 8.80
N ASN A 67 0.90 -7.05 9.85
CA ASN A 67 -0.34 -7.16 10.61
C ASN A 67 -0.19 -6.37 11.91
N TYR A 68 -1.22 -5.64 12.32
CA TYR A 68 -1.27 -5.06 13.65
C TYR A 68 -2.18 -5.90 14.55
N VAL A 69 -1.67 -6.34 15.68
CA VAL A 69 -2.45 -7.10 16.67
C VAL A 69 -3.08 -6.12 17.66
N ILE A 70 -4.41 -6.06 17.65
CA ILE A 70 -5.17 -4.94 18.23
C ILE A 70 -5.10 -4.95 19.77
N GLY A 71 -5.31 -6.12 20.38
CA GLY A 71 -5.37 -6.25 21.84
C GLY A 71 -4.01 -6.01 22.50
N GLU A 72 -2.97 -6.65 21.98
CA GLU A 72 -1.62 -6.66 22.54
C GLU A 72 -0.74 -5.51 22.02
N LYS A 73 -1.22 -4.74 21.03
CA LYS A 73 -0.57 -3.54 20.49
C LYS A 73 0.86 -3.81 20.00
N TYR A 74 1.01 -4.76 19.09
CA TYR A 74 2.28 -5.01 18.42
C TYR A 74 2.08 -5.25 16.91
N CYS A 75 3.14 -5.00 16.15
CA CYS A 75 3.20 -5.24 14.72
C CYS A 75 3.85 -6.58 14.44
N GLU A 76 3.27 -7.35 13.52
CA GLU A 76 3.88 -8.50 12.87
C GLU A 76 4.34 -8.06 11.48
N LEU A 77 5.63 -7.75 11.33
CA LEU A 77 6.19 -7.32 10.04
C LEU A 77 6.31 -8.52 9.11
N ASN A 78 5.83 -8.36 7.89
CA ASN A 78 5.77 -9.41 6.89
C ASN A 78 6.74 -9.16 5.74
N THR A 79 7.31 -10.24 5.25
CA THR A 79 8.22 -10.21 4.10
C THR A 79 7.51 -10.25 2.75
N ARG A 80 6.19 -10.45 2.71
CA ARG A 80 5.33 -10.59 1.51
C ARG A 80 4.12 -9.67 1.61
N THR A 81 3.37 -9.50 0.53
CA THR A 81 2.06 -8.83 0.51
C THR A 81 0.94 -9.84 0.25
N LYS A 82 -0.31 -9.43 0.49
CA LYS A 82 -1.49 -10.24 0.17
C LYS A 82 -1.62 -10.55 -1.34
N GLU A 83 -1.09 -9.71 -2.21
CA GLU A 83 -1.08 -9.95 -3.66
C GLU A 83 -0.05 -11.02 -4.04
N ALA A 84 1.11 -11.02 -3.38
CA ALA A 84 2.14 -12.04 -3.58
C ALA A 84 1.69 -13.43 -3.08
N ARG A 85 0.88 -13.45 -2.00
CA ARG A 85 0.50 -14.66 -1.25
C ARG A 85 -0.98 -14.65 -0.85
N PRO A 86 -1.90 -14.64 -1.82
CA PRO A 86 -3.34 -14.59 -1.55
C PRO A 86 -3.83 -15.77 -0.71
N GLU A 87 -3.21 -16.95 -0.85
CA GLU A 87 -3.55 -18.17 -0.11
C GLU A 87 -3.28 -18.07 1.40
N ASN A 88 -2.38 -17.18 1.79
CA ASN A 88 -2.01 -16.94 3.19
C ASN A 88 -2.71 -15.73 3.80
N PHE A 89 -3.47 -14.98 2.99
CA PHE A 89 -4.23 -13.84 3.45
C PHE A 89 -5.60 -14.31 3.95
N GLN A 90 -5.74 -14.42 5.27
CA GLN A 90 -6.85 -15.13 5.91
C GLN A 90 -7.58 -14.25 6.92
N PRO A 91 -8.87 -14.55 7.19
CA PRO A 91 -9.60 -13.91 8.28
C PRO A 91 -8.91 -14.10 9.64
N ASP A 92 -8.87 -13.02 10.41
CA ASP A 92 -8.35 -12.92 11.77
C ASP A 92 -8.85 -11.63 12.43
N ASP A 93 -9.93 -11.72 13.21
CA ASP A 93 -10.62 -10.58 13.82
C ASP A 93 -9.79 -9.83 14.89
N LEU A 94 -8.68 -10.43 15.34
CA LEU A 94 -7.79 -9.80 16.32
C LEU A 94 -6.74 -8.91 15.67
N ARG A 95 -6.73 -8.85 14.32
CA ARG A 95 -5.72 -8.16 13.54
C ARG A 95 -6.35 -7.25 12.49
N PHE A 96 -5.56 -6.28 12.04
CA PHE A 96 -5.76 -5.69 10.72
C PHE A 96 -4.46 -5.78 9.92
N TYR A 97 -4.59 -5.96 8.62
CA TYR A 97 -3.48 -6.01 7.68
C TYR A 97 -3.25 -4.64 7.05
N MET A 98 -1.98 -4.30 6.79
CA MET A 98 -1.59 -3.13 6.02
C MET A 98 -0.46 -3.48 5.04
N GLY A 99 -0.62 -3.13 3.77
CA GLY A 99 0.44 -3.21 2.76
C GLY A 99 1.35 -1.97 2.78
N ARG A 100 2.66 -2.15 2.56
CA ARG A 100 3.60 -1.03 2.47
C ARG A 100 3.34 -0.23 1.18
N ILE A 101 3.10 1.07 1.33
CA ILE A 101 2.66 1.94 0.23
C ILE A 101 3.82 2.35 -0.67
N SER A 102 4.96 2.70 -0.07
CA SER A 102 6.10 3.30 -0.76
C SER A 102 7.45 2.72 -0.31
N GLY A 103 8.48 2.92 -1.13
CA GLY A 103 9.85 2.47 -0.82
C GLY A 103 10.00 0.96 -0.67
N ARG A 104 9.09 0.18 -1.26
CA ARG A 104 9.10 -1.28 -1.16
C ARG A 104 10.12 -1.87 -2.13
N THR A 105 11.06 -2.66 -1.60
CA THR A 105 12.02 -3.42 -2.40
C THR A 105 11.29 -4.47 -3.21
N ALA A 106 11.56 -4.55 -4.51
CA ALA A 106 10.92 -5.52 -5.39
C ALA A 106 11.31 -6.96 -5.02
N LEU A 107 10.36 -7.88 -5.02
CA LEU A 107 10.66 -9.29 -4.74
C LEU A 107 11.68 -9.85 -5.75
N GLY A 108 12.71 -10.53 -5.24
CA GLY A 108 13.80 -11.10 -6.04
C GLY A 108 14.90 -10.12 -6.44
N SER A 109 14.80 -8.84 -6.08
CA SER A 109 15.83 -7.84 -6.41
C SER A 109 17.05 -7.88 -5.48
N ILE A 110 16.93 -8.46 -4.29
CA ILE A 110 18.02 -8.65 -3.31
C ILE A 110 18.01 -10.08 -2.76
N PRO A 111 19.16 -10.63 -2.32
CA PRO A 111 19.26 -11.99 -1.79
C PRO A 111 18.38 -12.25 -0.55
N GLU A 112 18.20 -11.24 0.31
CA GLU A 112 17.43 -11.33 1.56
C GLU A 112 15.91 -11.32 1.32
N LEU A 113 15.49 -10.98 0.10
CA LEU A 113 14.08 -10.91 -0.30
C LEU A 113 13.86 -11.67 -1.61
N PRO A 114 14.07 -13.00 -1.64
CA PRO A 114 13.93 -13.77 -2.86
C PRO A 114 12.46 -13.89 -3.27
N ALA A 115 12.21 -13.88 -4.57
CA ALA A 115 10.95 -14.34 -5.14
C ALA A 115 11.00 -15.86 -5.36
N LEU A 116 9.88 -16.54 -5.13
CA LEU A 116 9.77 -17.98 -5.43
C LEU A 116 9.42 -18.23 -6.89
N SER A 117 8.84 -17.25 -7.59
CA SER A 117 8.53 -17.37 -9.02
C SER A 117 8.35 -16.01 -9.69
N CYS A 118 8.48 -15.99 -11.01
CA CYS A 118 8.12 -14.81 -11.82
C CYS A 118 6.63 -14.45 -11.68
N GLN A 119 5.77 -15.42 -11.40
CA GLN A 119 4.35 -15.17 -11.17
C GLN A 119 4.13 -14.39 -9.87
N GLU A 120 4.83 -14.74 -8.79
CA GLU A 120 4.79 -14.00 -7.53
C GLU A 120 5.22 -12.54 -7.72
N ILE A 121 6.31 -12.30 -8.47
CA ILE A 121 6.77 -10.94 -8.79
C ILE A 121 5.68 -10.16 -9.53
N LYS A 122 5.10 -10.76 -10.57
CA LYS A 122 4.03 -10.10 -11.37
C LYS A 122 2.81 -9.75 -10.52
N LEU A 123 2.41 -10.64 -9.61
CA LEU A 123 1.28 -10.40 -8.72
C LEU A 123 1.62 -9.31 -7.69
N SER A 124 2.83 -9.32 -7.15
CA SER A 124 3.23 -8.36 -6.11
C SER A 124 3.50 -6.96 -6.65
N GLU A 125 4.24 -6.83 -7.75
CA GLU A 125 4.73 -5.54 -8.25
C GLU A 125 3.80 -4.90 -9.29
N GLY A 126 2.80 -5.64 -9.79
CA GLY A 126 1.91 -5.19 -10.86
C GLY A 126 2.57 -5.16 -12.25
N LYS A 127 1.77 -4.86 -13.29
CA LYS A 127 2.25 -4.88 -14.70
C LYS A 127 3.21 -3.74 -15.05
N ASP A 128 3.15 -2.61 -14.34
CA ASP A 128 3.88 -1.38 -14.70
C ASP A 128 5.30 -1.28 -14.11
N SER A 129 5.65 -2.13 -13.15
CA SER A 129 6.97 -2.18 -12.51
C SER A 129 8.02 -2.95 -13.31
N ILE A 130 7.60 -3.75 -14.29
CA ILE A 130 8.47 -4.62 -15.10
C ILE A 130 9.08 -3.85 -16.30
N SER A 131 8.61 -2.62 -16.57
CA SER A 131 8.96 -1.86 -17.79
C SER A 131 10.12 -0.86 -17.63
N LYS A 132 10.67 -0.65 -16.43
CA LYS A 132 11.82 0.26 -16.26
C LYS A 132 13.13 -0.50 -16.41
N ARG A 133 13.54 -0.74 -17.66
CA ARG A 133 14.92 -1.06 -18.01
C ARG A 133 15.43 -0.04 -19.01
#